data_AF-A0A7Y9LUQ9-F1
#
_entry.id   AF-A0A7Y9LUQ9-F1
#
_cell.length_a   1.000
_cell.length_b   1.000
_cell.length_c   1.000
_cell.angle_alpha   90.00
_cell.angle_beta   90.00
_cell.angle_gamma   90.00
#
_symmetry.space_group_name_H-M   'P 1'
#
loop_
_entity.id
_entity.type
_entity.pdbx_description
1 polymer ?
#
loop_
_entity_poly.entity_id
_entity_poly.type
_entity_poly.pdbx_seq_one_letter_code
_entity_poly.pdbx_strand_id
1 'polypeptide(L)'
;MNRNQVSASASKLSADSELLSAWRRLSEMACWREPDDWLIPEVEVFAQALLGEGDIERAALLLGAARALLGVGVVETVEDLRCAYVAAAKTLDIDSIQAMLEGWSANFQLALGDSCTDPSTGLATIAHLERLLLDHCASAELEESKVLAAIKLPVRLNFGTAPTGWALKAELGSASLLSLTATSAVVAYSDHAVLILMPRTIENLTKLARCQEAIEEISPALKGQTRLECELAPSLEREIPLVLARLCR
;
A
#
# COMPACT_ATOMS: atom_id res chain seq x y z
N MET A 1 46.99 6.96 -10.35
CA MET A 1 46.20 6.22 -9.34
C MET A 1 47.16 5.43 -8.48
N ASN A 2 47.10 5.61 -7.16
CA ASN A 2 48.14 5.22 -6.20
C ASN A 2 47.93 3.76 -5.74
N ARG A 3 48.99 2.95 -5.66
CA ARG A 3 48.94 1.49 -5.36
C ARG A 3 48.19 1.14 -4.07
N ASN A 4 48.21 2.05 -3.10
CA ASN A 4 47.50 1.91 -1.81
C ASN A 4 45.98 2.04 -1.93
N GLN A 5 45.46 2.83 -2.88
CA GLN A 5 44.01 2.95 -3.09
C GLN A 5 43.43 1.67 -3.69
N VAL A 6 44.16 1.05 -4.62
CA VAL A 6 43.73 -0.20 -5.27
C VAL A 6 43.69 -1.37 -4.27
N SER A 7 44.67 -1.45 -3.36
CA SER A 7 44.71 -2.50 -2.34
C SER A 7 43.60 -2.38 -1.30
N ALA A 8 43.27 -1.16 -0.86
CA ALA A 8 42.20 -0.91 0.11
C ALA A 8 40.80 -1.17 -0.50
N SER A 9 40.60 -0.82 -1.78
CA SER A 9 39.36 -1.14 -2.49
C SER A 9 39.18 -2.65 -2.71
N ALA A 10 40.25 -3.38 -2.99
CA ALA A 10 40.18 -4.84 -3.18
C ALA A 10 39.89 -5.60 -1.87
N SER A 11 40.50 -5.20 -0.74
CA SER A 11 40.21 -5.80 0.56
C SER A 11 38.79 -5.53 1.04
N LYS A 12 38.25 -4.37 0.70
CA LYS A 12 36.89 -3.97 1.04
C LYS A 12 35.84 -4.78 0.27
N LEU A 13 36.02 -4.93 -1.05
CA LEU A 13 35.15 -5.78 -1.87
C LEU A 13 35.13 -7.25 -1.42
N SER A 14 36.26 -7.75 -0.88
CA SER A 14 36.32 -9.09 -0.28
C SER A 14 35.52 -9.17 1.02
N ALA A 15 35.64 -8.18 1.92
CA ALA A 15 34.88 -8.14 3.16
C ALA A 15 33.36 -8.06 2.93
N ASP A 16 32.92 -7.22 1.98
CA ASP A 16 31.51 -7.09 1.59
C ASP A 16 30.98 -8.43 1.05
N SER A 17 31.73 -9.05 0.14
CA SER A 17 31.34 -10.34 -0.47
C SER A 17 31.30 -11.49 0.54
N GLU A 18 32.23 -11.51 1.50
CA GLU A 18 32.27 -12.51 2.57
C GLU A 18 31.08 -12.36 3.52
N LEU A 19 30.77 -11.13 3.92
CA LEU A 19 29.61 -10.83 4.77
C LEU A 19 28.31 -11.24 4.09
N LEU A 20 28.09 -10.83 2.83
CA LEU A 20 26.89 -11.18 2.08
C LEU A 20 26.73 -12.70 1.94
N SER A 21 27.83 -13.41 1.66
CA SER A 21 27.82 -14.87 1.53
C SER A 21 27.54 -15.58 2.86
N ALA A 22 28.00 -15.04 3.97
CA ALA A 22 27.73 -15.58 5.31
C ALA A 22 26.28 -15.31 5.74
N TRP A 23 25.81 -14.08 5.52
CA TRP A 23 24.44 -13.66 5.82
C TRP A 23 23.43 -14.48 5.02
N ARG A 24 23.56 -14.56 3.69
CA ARG A 24 22.67 -15.36 2.83
C ARG A 24 22.49 -16.78 3.33
N ARG A 25 23.60 -17.45 3.63
CA ARG A 25 23.61 -18.84 4.12
C ARG A 25 22.87 -18.99 5.44
N LEU A 26 23.08 -18.06 6.37
CA LEU A 26 22.38 -18.09 7.67
C LEU A 26 20.88 -17.87 7.49
N SER A 27 20.49 -16.92 6.65
CA SER A 27 19.09 -16.63 6.35
C SER A 27 18.38 -17.81 5.69
N GLU A 28 18.97 -18.41 4.66
CA GLU A 28 18.46 -19.61 3.98
C GLU A 28 18.28 -20.80 4.94
N MET A 29 19.17 -20.95 5.92
CA MET A 29 19.05 -22.01 6.92
C MET A 29 18.01 -21.73 8.01
N ALA A 30 17.75 -20.46 8.32
CA ALA A 30 16.95 -20.07 9.47
C ALA A 30 15.50 -19.74 9.12
N CYS A 31 15.28 -18.90 8.12
CA CYS A 31 13.99 -18.26 7.90
C CYS A 31 13.61 -18.04 6.44
N TRP A 32 14.60 -17.94 5.54
CA TRP A 32 14.40 -17.47 4.19
C TRP A 32 13.79 -18.56 3.30
N ARG A 33 12.60 -18.30 2.77
CA ARG A 33 11.81 -19.32 2.06
C ARG A 33 12.18 -19.50 0.61
N GLU A 34 12.51 -18.39 -0.08
CA GLU A 34 12.87 -18.41 -1.50
C GLU A 34 14.30 -17.89 -1.71
N PRO A 35 15.29 -18.78 -1.88
CA PRO A 35 16.71 -18.43 -1.97
C PRO A 35 17.05 -17.43 -3.07
N ASP A 36 16.31 -17.45 -4.19
CA ASP A 36 16.59 -16.58 -5.34
C ASP A 36 16.16 -15.13 -5.10
N ASP A 37 15.22 -14.89 -4.17
CA ASP A 37 14.68 -13.56 -3.85
C ASP A 37 15.43 -12.87 -2.69
N TRP A 38 16.46 -13.53 -2.15
CA TRP A 38 17.19 -12.98 -1.02
C TRP A 38 17.99 -11.72 -1.38
N LEU A 39 18.69 -11.74 -2.52
CA LEU A 39 19.62 -10.66 -2.89
C LEU A 39 18.90 -9.52 -3.58
N ILE A 40 18.88 -8.36 -2.93
CA ILE A 40 18.37 -7.09 -3.46
C ILE A 40 19.36 -5.96 -3.17
N PRO A 41 19.29 -4.82 -3.87
CA PRO A 41 20.24 -3.71 -3.66
C PRO A 41 20.32 -3.24 -2.20
N GLU A 42 19.19 -3.24 -1.48
CA GLU A 42 19.13 -2.82 -0.08
C GLU A 42 19.90 -3.75 0.87
N VAL A 43 20.08 -5.03 0.50
CA VAL A 43 20.91 -5.97 1.26
C VAL A 43 22.38 -5.58 1.17
N GLU A 44 22.85 -5.17 -0.01
CA GLU A 44 24.22 -4.69 -0.20
C GLU A 44 24.47 -3.37 0.54
N VAL A 45 23.52 -2.43 0.45
CA VAL A 45 23.57 -1.16 1.19
C VAL A 45 23.59 -1.39 2.70
N PHE A 46 22.76 -2.30 3.20
CA PHE A 46 22.75 -2.65 4.62
C PHE A 46 24.05 -3.33 5.05
N ALA A 47 24.59 -4.26 4.25
CA ALA A 47 25.87 -4.91 4.54
C ALA A 47 27.03 -3.89 4.64
N GLN A 48 27.08 -2.90 3.75
CA GLN A 48 28.06 -1.82 3.80
C GLN A 48 27.91 -0.97 5.07
N ALA A 49 26.68 -0.54 5.40
CA ALA A 49 26.41 0.18 6.64
C ALA A 49 26.80 -0.64 7.87
N LEU A 50 26.56 -1.95 7.84
CA LEU A 50 26.92 -2.87 8.91
C LEU A 50 28.45 -3.03 9.03
N LEU A 51 29.22 -2.81 7.98
CA LEU A 51 30.69 -2.74 8.05
C LEU A 51 31.22 -1.37 8.49
N GLY A 52 30.32 -0.43 8.81
CA GLY A 52 30.64 0.92 9.29
C GLY A 52 30.57 1.99 8.22
N GLU A 53 29.99 1.69 7.07
CA GLU A 53 29.92 2.61 5.93
C GLU A 53 28.52 3.17 5.72
N GLY A 54 28.27 4.35 6.30
CA GLY A 54 27.01 5.06 6.15
C GLY A 54 26.10 4.88 7.36
N ASP A 55 24.81 5.12 7.11
CA ASP A 55 23.78 5.19 8.14
C ASP A 55 23.03 3.85 8.21
N ILE A 56 23.25 3.12 9.31
CA ILE A 56 22.67 1.79 9.53
C ILE A 56 21.15 1.85 9.73
N GLU A 57 20.62 2.89 10.38
CA GLU A 57 19.19 3.06 10.60
C GLU A 57 18.50 3.34 9.25
N ARG A 58 19.08 4.24 8.44
CA ARG A 58 18.54 4.52 7.10
C ARG A 58 18.60 3.29 6.20
N ALA A 59 19.68 2.52 6.25
CA ALA A 59 19.81 1.28 5.48
C ALA A 59 18.80 0.22 5.96
N ALA A 60 18.59 0.08 7.27
CA ALA A 60 17.61 -0.82 7.85
C ALA A 60 16.18 -0.46 7.42
N LEU A 61 15.84 0.83 7.45
CA LEU A 61 14.57 1.38 6.99
C LEU A 61 14.29 1.01 5.53
N LEU A 62 15.28 1.18 4.66
CA LEU A 62 15.16 0.83 3.23
C LEU A 62 15.01 -0.69 3.03
N LEU A 63 15.81 -1.48 3.75
CA LEU A 63 15.73 -2.94 3.68
C LEU A 63 14.36 -3.45 4.11
N GLY A 64 13.82 -2.94 5.24
CA GLY A 64 12.48 -3.30 5.71
C GLY A 64 11.38 -2.95 4.69
N ALA A 65 11.47 -1.77 4.07
CA ALA A 65 10.56 -1.35 3.02
C ALA A 65 10.61 -2.30 1.80
N ALA A 66 11.82 -2.63 1.33
CA ALA A 66 11.99 -3.52 0.18
C ALA A 66 11.49 -4.95 0.47
N ARG A 67 11.77 -5.49 1.67
CA ARG A 67 11.23 -6.79 2.09
C ARG A 67 9.71 -6.80 2.12
N ALA A 68 9.10 -5.75 2.65
CA ALA A 68 7.64 -5.60 2.64
C ALA A 68 7.08 -5.60 1.21
N LEU A 69 7.68 -4.82 0.30
CA LEU A 69 7.25 -4.75 -1.11
C LEU A 69 7.35 -6.08 -1.85
N LEU A 70 8.31 -6.94 -1.48
CA LEU A 70 8.46 -8.30 -1.99
C LEU A 70 7.54 -9.32 -1.30
N GLY A 71 6.66 -8.87 -0.40
CA GLY A 71 5.73 -9.75 0.30
C GLY A 71 6.36 -10.59 1.41
N VAL A 72 7.60 -10.31 1.81
CA VAL A 72 8.28 -11.02 2.89
C VAL A 72 7.62 -10.64 4.21
N GLY A 73 7.23 -11.64 5.00
CA GLY A 73 6.57 -11.43 6.28
C GLY A 73 7.47 -10.74 7.31
N VAL A 74 6.87 -10.02 8.26
CA VAL A 74 7.63 -9.29 9.30
C VAL A 74 8.51 -10.20 10.16
N VAL A 75 8.06 -11.43 10.46
CA VAL A 75 8.84 -12.40 11.24
C VAL A 75 10.08 -12.85 10.48
N GLU A 76 9.93 -13.17 9.20
CA GLU A 76 11.05 -13.56 8.32
C GLU A 76 12.03 -12.40 8.11
N THR A 77 11.51 -11.18 7.96
CA THR A 77 12.31 -9.95 7.83
C THR A 77 13.18 -9.68 9.07
N VAL A 78 12.61 -9.81 10.28
CA VAL A 78 13.37 -9.61 11.54
C VAL A 78 14.39 -10.72 11.77
N GLU A 79 14.05 -11.96 11.41
CA GLU A 79 14.96 -13.10 11.55
C GLU A 79 16.13 -13.01 10.53
N ASP A 80 15.88 -12.50 9.32
CA ASP A 80 16.91 -12.17 8.31
C ASP A 80 17.86 -11.08 8.83
N LEU A 81 17.34 -10.03 9.47
CA LEU A 81 18.16 -9.01 10.13
C LEU A 81 19.04 -9.61 11.23
N ARG A 82 18.49 -10.52 12.03
CA ARG A 82 19.27 -11.24 13.05
C ARG A 82 20.42 -12.03 12.42
N CYS A 83 20.17 -12.69 11.29
CA CYS A 83 21.20 -13.41 10.53
C CYS A 83 22.30 -12.48 10.03
N ALA A 84 21.97 -11.26 9.60
CA ALA A 84 22.94 -10.24 9.19
C ALA A 84 23.91 -9.87 10.32
N TYR A 85 23.38 -9.58 11.50
CA TYR A 85 24.17 -9.22 12.68
C TYR A 85 25.05 -10.39 13.16
N VAL A 86 24.53 -11.61 13.11
CA VAL A 86 25.32 -12.82 13.41
C VAL A 86 26.45 -13.00 12.39
N ALA A 87 26.18 -12.83 11.09
CA ALA A 87 27.18 -12.91 10.03
C ALA A 87 28.31 -11.89 10.21
N ALA A 88 27.96 -10.67 10.63
CA ALA A 88 28.92 -9.61 10.92
C ALA A 88 29.63 -9.74 12.28
N ALA A 89 29.29 -10.75 13.08
CA ALA A 89 29.76 -10.92 14.46
C ALA A 89 29.51 -9.67 15.33
N LYS A 90 28.35 -9.01 15.14
CA LYS A 90 27.94 -7.81 15.88
C LYS A 90 26.74 -8.11 16.78
N THR A 91 26.61 -7.31 17.84
CA THR A 91 25.41 -7.30 18.67
C THR A 91 24.27 -6.64 17.89
N LEU A 92 23.10 -7.25 17.93
CA LEU A 92 21.90 -6.69 17.32
C LEU A 92 21.60 -5.30 17.90
N ASP A 93 21.47 -4.33 17.02
CA ASP A 93 21.15 -2.95 17.37
C ASP A 93 19.64 -2.71 17.36
N ILE A 94 19.11 -2.15 18.45
CA ILE A 94 17.66 -1.94 18.62
C ILE A 94 17.14 -0.88 17.65
N ASP A 95 17.91 0.18 17.42
CA ASP A 95 17.49 1.29 16.55
C ASP A 95 17.37 0.79 15.09
N SER A 96 18.29 -0.07 14.65
CA SER A 96 18.20 -0.79 13.37
C SER A 96 16.94 -1.67 13.26
N ILE A 97 16.56 -2.39 14.31
CA ILE A 97 15.31 -3.18 14.30
C ILE A 97 14.10 -2.26 14.14
N GLN A 98 14.06 -1.16 14.91
CA GLN A 98 12.95 -0.20 14.87
C GLN A 98 12.83 0.40 13.47
N ALA A 99 13.93 0.91 12.92
CA ALA A 99 13.97 1.48 11.58
C ALA A 99 13.51 0.46 10.52
N MET A 100 13.96 -0.79 10.60
CA MET A 100 13.49 -1.85 9.70
C MET A 100 11.97 -2.09 9.81
N LEU A 101 11.44 -2.19 11.04
CA LEU A 101 10.02 -2.42 11.26
C LEU A 101 9.17 -1.24 10.78
N GLU A 102 9.64 -0.01 10.96
CA GLU A 102 9.00 1.19 10.41
C GLU A 102 8.90 1.09 8.88
N GLY A 103 10.03 0.79 8.21
CA GLY A 103 10.09 0.65 6.76
C GLY A 103 9.16 -0.44 6.26
N TRP A 104 9.14 -1.59 6.93
CA TRP A 104 8.24 -2.69 6.62
C TRP A 104 6.77 -2.29 6.76
N SER A 105 6.41 -1.70 7.91
CA SER A 105 5.03 -1.30 8.23
C SER A 105 4.46 -0.24 7.28
N ALA A 106 5.31 0.64 6.74
CA ALA A 106 4.89 1.65 5.79
C ALA A 106 4.59 1.09 4.39
N ASN A 107 5.10 -0.10 4.06
CA ASN A 107 5.10 -0.61 2.68
C ASN A 107 4.37 -1.96 2.51
N PHE A 108 4.08 -2.71 3.57
CA PHE A 108 3.46 -4.04 3.43
C PHE A 108 2.10 -4.00 2.74
N GLN A 109 1.35 -2.90 2.87
CA GLN A 109 0.06 -2.73 2.21
C GLN A 109 0.19 -2.50 0.70
N LEU A 110 1.31 -1.95 0.23
CA LEU A 110 1.58 -1.74 -1.19
C LEU A 110 1.88 -3.07 -1.90
N ALA A 111 2.50 -4.02 -1.18
CA ALA A 111 2.75 -5.37 -1.68
C ALA A 111 1.46 -6.21 -1.85
N LEU A 112 0.37 -5.82 -1.19
CA LEU A 112 -0.95 -6.43 -1.39
C LEU A 112 -1.62 -5.98 -2.70
N GLY A 113 -0.90 -5.29 -3.59
CA GLY A 113 -1.38 -4.80 -4.88
C GLY A 113 -1.98 -5.86 -5.82
N ASP A 114 -1.78 -7.16 -5.54
CA ASP A 114 -2.43 -8.27 -6.26
C ASP A 114 -3.89 -8.51 -5.81
N SER A 115 -4.32 -7.91 -4.70
CA SER A 115 -5.71 -7.93 -4.27
C SER A 115 -6.51 -6.83 -4.97
N CYS A 116 -7.65 -7.21 -5.54
CA CYS A 116 -8.64 -6.24 -6.01
C CYS A 116 -9.45 -5.61 -4.86
N THR A 117 -9.22 -6.05 -3.62
CA THR A 117 -9.93 -5.60 -2.41
C THR A 117 -8.97 -4.92 -1.44
N ASP A 118 -9.32 -3.70 -1.02
CA ASP A 118 -8.64 -2.96 0.04
C ASP A 118 -8.95 -3.61 1.41
N PRO A 119 -7.93 -4.08 2.15
CA PRO A 119 -8.15 -4.82 3.40
C PRO A 119 -8.67 -3.95 4.54
N SER A 120 -8.53 -2.62 4.46
CA SER A 120 -8.95 -1.70 5.53
C SER A 120 -10.45 -1.36 5.47
N THR A 121 -11.05 -1.46 4.29
CA THR A 121 -12.45 -1.12 4.03
C THR A 121 -13.27 -2.32 3.56
N GLY A 122 -12.63 -3.34 2.97
CA GLY A 122 -13.32 -4.41 2.25
C GLY A 122 -13.88 -3.99 0.88
N LEU A 123 -13.59 -2.76 0.44
CA LEU A 123 -13.99 -2.20 -0.85
C LEU A 123 -12.97 -2.56 -1.94
N ALA A 124 -13.27 -2.24 -3.20
CA ALA A 124 -12.29 -2.38 -4.27
C ALA A 124 -11.09 -1.44 -4.08
N THR A 125 -9.92 -1.86 -4.54
CA THR A 125 -8.76 -0.97 -4.65
C THR A 125 -8.98 0.05 -5.76
N ILE A 126 -8.30 1.20 -5.69
CA ILE A 126 -8.37 2.22 -6.75
C ILE A 126 -7.82 1.70 -8.06
N ALA A 127 -6.74 0.91 -8.03
CA ALA A 127 -6.20 0.25 -9.21
C ALA A 127 -7.25 -0.66 -9.89
N HIS A 128 -8.06 -1.38 -9.11
CA HIS A 128 -9.14 -2.19 -9.65
C HIS A 128 -10.25 -1.33 -10.28
N LEU A 129 -10.64 -0.23 -9.63
CA LEU A 129 -11.61 0.72 -10.19
C LEU A 129 -11.11 1.36 -11.51
N GLU A 130 -9.85 1.79 -11.56
CA GLU A 130 -9.20 2.31 -12.76
C GLU A 130 -9.19 1.29 -13.89
N ARG A 131 -8.86 0.03 -13.58
CA ARG A 131 -8.90 -1.07 -14.56
C ARG A 131 -10.29 -1.24 -15.18
N LEU A 132 -11.36 -1.13 -14.37
CA LEU A 132 -12.74 -1.22 -14.85
C LEU A 132 -13.19 -0.01 -15.66
N LEU A 133 -12.70 1.18 -15.32
CA LEU A 133 -12.92 2.39 -16.12
C LEU A 133 -12.24 2.28 -17.49
N LEU A 134 -11.03 1.71 -17.54
CA LEU A 134 -10.34 1.41 -18.80
C LEU A 134 -11.13 0.41 -19.66
N ASP A 135 -11.63 -0.68 -19.05
CA ASP A 135 -12.50 -1.64 -19.75
C ASP A 135 -13.77 -0.99 -20.29
N HIS A 136 -14.38 -0.08 -19.52
CA HIS A 136 -15.55 0.68 -19.96
C HIS A 136 -15.22 1.60 -21.15
N CYS A 137 -14.09 2.32 -21.12
CA CYS A 137 -13.65 3.16 -22.23
C CYS A 137 -13.42 2.33 -23.51
N ALA A 138 -12.82 1.15 -23.38
CA ALA A 138 -12.60 0.24 -24.50
C ALA A 138 -13.89 -0.35 -25.08
N SER A 139 -14.95 -0.42 -24.27
CA SER A 139 -16.24 -1.04 -24.62
C SER A 139 -17.38 -0.02 -24.81
N ALA A 140 -17.07 1.27 -24.83
CA ALA A 140 -18.03 2.38 -24.76
C ALA A 140 -19.09 2.38 -25.89
N GLU A 141 -18.81 1.71 -27.01
CA GLU A 141 -19.73 1.59 -28.14
C GLU A 141 -20.82 0.50 -27.95
N LEU A 142 -20.67 -0.40 -26.96
CA LEU A 142 -21.50 -1.61 -26.82
C LEU A 142 -22.19 -1.76 -25.46
N GLU A 143 -21.78 -1.03 -24.41
CA GLU A 143 -22.31 -1.20 -23.05
C GLU A 143 -23.35 -0.14 -22.61
N GLU A 144 -24.18 -0.53 -21.63
CA GLU A 144 -25.06 0.39 -20.90
C GLU A 144 -24.26 1.55 -20.28
N SER A 145 -24.81 2.76 -20.34
CA SER A 145 -24.16 3.94 -19.75
C SER A 145 -23.92 3.73 -18.25
N LYS A 146 -22.65 3.81 -17.83
CA LYS A 146 -22.27 3.79 -16.42
C LYS A 146 -22.15 5.21 -15.87
N VAL A 147 -22.37 5.35 -14.57
CA VAL A 147 -22.10 6.58 -13.81
C VAL A 147 -20.93 6.35 -12.87
N LEU A 148 -20.13 7.39 -12.70
CA LEU A 148 -19.12 7.48 -11.66
C LEU A 148 -19.58 8.53 -10.65
N ALA A 149 -19.75 8.12 -9.40
CA ALA A 149 -20.15 8.97 -8.31
C ALA A 149 -19.08 9.00 -7.21
N ALA A 150 -19.06 10.09 -6.45
CA ALA A 150 -18.19 10.27 -5.30
C ALA A 150 -18.97 10.82 -4.13
N ILE A 151 -18.91 10.13 -2.99
CA ILE A 151 -19.36 10.65 -1.70
C ILE A 151 -18.12 11.19 -0.99
N LYS A 152 -17.95 12.51 -1.02
CA LYS A 152 -16.84 13.22 -0.40
C LYS A 152 -17.08 13.35 1.10
N LEU A 153 -16.07 12.98 1.88
CA LEU A 153 -16.03 13.10 3.34
C LEU A 153 -15.25 14.36 3.74
N PRO A 154 -15.56 14.98 4.89
CA PRO A 154 -14.84 16.15 5.34
C PRO A 154 -13.35 15.85 5.64
N VAL A 155 -12.44 16.69 5.15
CA VAL A 155 -10.96 16.56 5.28
C VAL A 155 -10.47 16.56 6.75
N ARG A 156 -11.30 17.02 7.69
CA ARG A 156 -10.99 17.11 9.13
C ARG A 156 -11.88 16.16 9.92
N LEU A 157 -11.70 14.87 9.70
CA LEU A 157 -12.25 13.87 10.62
C LEU A 157 -11.38 13.80 11.89
N ASN A 158 -11.48 14.83 12.74
CA ASN A 158 -10.96 14.78 14.10
C ASN A 158 -11.97 14.00 14.94
N PHE A 159 -11.84 12.68 14.98
CA PHE A 159 -12.62 11.90 15.90
C PHE A 159 -12.06 12.07 17.31
N GLY A 160 -12.83 12.70 18.18
CA GLY A 160 -12.55 12.67 19.61
C GLY A 160 -12.55 11.23 20.14
N THR A 161 -11.50 10.87 20.86
CA THR A 161 -11.43 9.79 21.88
C THR A 161 -11.70 8.32 21.48
N ALA A 162 -11.89 7.96 20.21
CA ALA A 162 -12.05 6.55 19.76
C ALA A 162 -10.95 6.12 18.76
N PRO A 163 -10.64 4.81 18.59
CA PRO A 163 -9.58 4.35 17.67
C PRO A 163 -10.09 4.43 16.22
N THR A 164 -9.63 5.44 15.48
CA THR A 164 -10.48 6.10 14.46
C THR A 164 -10.00 6.05 13.01
N GLY A 165 -8.95 5.31 12.71
CA GLY A 165 -8.58 5.04 11.32
C GLY A 165 -9.33 3.85 10.72
N TRP A 166 -9.09 2.67 11.28
CA TRP A 166 -9.44 1.41 10.61
C TRP A 166 -10.87 0.94 10.89
N ALA A 167 -11.36 1.08 12.13
CA ALA A 167 -12.74 0.70 12.47
C ALA A 167 -13.75 1.53 11.64
N LEU A 168 -13.52 2.84 11.54
CA LEU A 168 -14.32 3.70 10.69
C LEU A 168 -14.22 3.30 9.21
N LYS A 169 -13.02 3.04 8.69
CA LYS A 169 -12.84 2.58 7.30
C LYS A 169 -13.60 1.29 7.01
N ALA A 170 -13.58 0.34 7.95
CA ALA A 170 -14.34 -0.91 7.84
C ALA A 170 -15.86 -0.67 7.91
N GLU A 171 -16.33 0.23 8.77
CA GLU A 171 -17.75 0.63 8.84
C GLU A 171 -18.20 1.36 7.57
N LEU A 172 -17.37 2.26 7.04
CA LEU A 172 -17.59 2.96 5.77
C LEU A 172 -17.76 1.96 4.63
N GLY A 173 -16.86 0.99 4.53
CA GLY A 173 -16.94 -0.05 3.51
C GLY A 173 -18.19 -0.93 3.67
N SER A 174 -18.49 -1.35 4.89
CA SER A 174 -19.68 -2.15 5.20
C SER A 174 -20.97 -1.41 4.85
N ALA A 175 -21.12 -0.15 5.27
CA ALA A 175 -22.30 0.66 4.98
C ALA A 175 -22.50 0.87 3.48
N SER A 176 -21.40 1.09 2.75
CA SER A 176 -21.43 1.30 1.30
C SER A 176 -21.89 0.06 0.55
N LEU A 177 -21.30 -1.11 0.87
CA LEU A 177 -21.65 -2.38 0.24
C LEU A 177 -23.10 -2.77 0.53
N LEU A 178 -23.55 -2.64 1.79
CA LEU A 178 -24.93 -2.95 2.17
C LEU A 178 -25.92 -2.07 1.41
N SER A 179 -25.68 -0.76 1.34
CA SER A 179 -26.57 0.20 0.68
C SER A 179 -26.67 -0.01 -0.84
N LEU A 180 -25.59 -0.48 -1.46
CA LEU A 180 -25.48 -0.70 -2.90
C LEU A 180 -25.68 -2.17 -3.30
N THR A 181 -26.24 -2.98 -2.42
CA THR A 181 -26.57 -4.39 -2.74
C THR A 181 -27.46 -4.48 -3.98
N ALA A 182 -27.14 -5.43 -4.86
CA ALA A 182 -27.86 -5.70 -6.12
C ALA A 182 -27.86 -4.53 -7.13
N THR A 183 -26.83 -3.68 -7.12
CA THR A 183 -26.67 -2.59 -8.12
C THR A 183 -25.61 -2.86 -9.19
N SER A 184 -24.85 -3.96 -9.05
CA SER A 184 -23.59 -4.20 -9.78
C SER A 184 -22.57 -3.07 -9.63
N ALA A 185 -22.67 -2.27 -8.56
CA ALA A 185 -21.73 -1.22 -8.27
C ALA A 185 -20.39 -1.79 -7.83
N VAL A 186 -19.32 -1.16 -8.30
CA VAL A 186 -17.98 -1.30 -7.74
C VAL A 186 -17.69 -0.05 -6.94
N VAL A 187 -17.28 -0.25 -5.69
CA VAL A 187 -17.07 0.82 -4.72
C VAL A 187 -15.61 0.78 -4.30
N ALA A 188 -14.93 1.92 -4.30
CA ALA A 188 -13.56 2.09 -3.85
C ALA A 188 -13.44 3.28 -2.90
N TYR A 189 -12.35 3.35 -2.14
CA TYR A 189 -12.07 4.47 -1.23
C TYR A 189 -10.71 5.08 -1.53
N SER A 190 -10.65 6.42 -1.66
CA SER A 190 -9.42 7.18 -1.88
C SER A 190 -9.56 8.61 -1.41
N ASP A 191 -8.53 9.16 -0.76
CA ASP A 191 -8.40 10.58 -0.43
C ASP A 191 -9.69 11.21 0.12
N HIS A 192 -10.29 10.58 1.12
CA HIS A 192 -11.54 11.03 1.76
C HIS A 192 -12.78 10.99 0.85
N ALA A 193 -12.79 10.22 -0.23
CA ALA A 193 -13.97 9.99 -1.06
C ALA A 193 -14.27 8.49 -1.20
N VAL A 194 -15.56 8.14 -1.13
CA VAL A 194 -16.08 6.83 -1.55
C VAL A 194 -16.49 6.96 -3.01
N LEU A 195 -15.74 6.32 -3.90
CA LEU A 195 -15.96 6.29 -5.34
C LEU A 195 -16.84 5.11 -5.71
N ILE A 196 -17.83 5.33 -6.57
CA ILE A 196 -18.84 4.33 -6.93
C ILE A 196 -19.02 4.33 -8.44
N LEU A 197 -18.68 3.22 -9.10
CA LEU A 197 -18.96 2.98 -10.53
C LEU A 197 -20.11 1.99 -10.65
N MET A 198 -21.19 2.37 -11.34
CA MET A 198 -22.37 1.51 -11.48
C MET A 198 -23.18 1.82 -12.75
N PRO A 199 -24.05 0.88 -13.22
CA PRO A 199 -25.00 1.16 -14.30
C PRO A 199 -25.94 2.33 -13.99
N ARG A 200 -26.26 3.14 -15.00
CA ARG A 200 -27.14 4.31 -14.85
C ARG A 200 -28.62 3.92 -14.89
N THR A 201 -29.16 3.56 -13.73
CA THR A 201 -30.60 3.32 -13.55
C THR A 201 -31.18 4.22 -12.45
N ILE A 202 -32.48 4.51 -12.50
CA ILE A 202 -33.16 5.30 -11.46
C ILE A 202 -33.07 4.60 -10.09
N GLU A 203 -33.15 3.26 -10.07
CA GLU A 203 -32.98 2.46 -8.86
C GLU A 203 -31.58 2.64 -8.26
N ASN A 204 -30.54 2.51 -9.09
CA ASN A 204 -29.15 2.67 -8.64
C ASN A 204 -28.87 4.08 -8.12
N LEU A 205 -29.38 5.12 -8.79
CA LEU A 205 -29.25 6.50 -8.31
C LEU A 205 -29.97 6.75 -6.99
N THR A 206 -31.11 6.08 -6.77
CA THR A 206 -31.83 6.15 -5.48
C THR A 206 -31.04 5.46 -4.37
N LYS A 207 -30.45 4.29 -4.65
CA LYS A 207 -29.58 3.57 -3.71
C LYS A 207 -28.29 4.33 -3.40
N LEU A 208 -27.75 5.08 -4.37
CA LEU A 208 -26.61 5.97 -4.16
C LEU A 208 -26.90 7.08 -3.15
N ALA A 209 -28.08 7.73 -3.24
CA ALA A 209 -28.49 8.72 -2.25
C ALA A 209 -28.62 8.11 -0.84
N ARG A 210 -29.21 6.91 -0.74
CA ARG A 210 -29.30 6.16 0.54
C ARG A 210 -27.93 5.74 1.07
N CYS A 211 -26.99 5.43 0.20
CA CYS A 211 -25.61 5.11 0.57
C CYS A 211 -24.95 6.32 1.25
N GLN A 212 -25.16 7.52 0.73
CA GLN A 212 -24.71 8.76 1.38
C GLN A 212 -25.32 8.90 2.78
N GLU A 213 -26.64 8.73 2.91
CA GLU A 213 -27.32 8.79 4.21
C GLU A 213 -26.76 7.75 5.20
N ALA A 214 -26.55 6.51 4.76
CA ALA A 214 -25.98 5.45 5.60
C ALA A 214 -24.55 5.76 6.05
N ILE A 215 -23.73 6.36 5.19
CA ILE A 215 -22.37 6.82 5.55
C ILE A 215 -22.43 7.92 6.61
N GLU A 216 -23.38 8.85 6.49
CA GLU A 216 -23.58 9.92 7.47
C GLU A 216 -24.03 9.41 8.85
N GLU A 217 -24.70 8.26 8.90
CA GLU A 217 -25.14 7.63 10.15
C GLU A 217 -24.01 6.94 10.92
N ILE A 218 -22.90 6.59 10.27
CA ILE A 218 -21.75 5.93 10.91
C ILE A 218 -21.18 6.79 12.05
N SER A 219 -21.14 8.11 11.85
CA SER A 219 -20.59 9.01 12.85
C SER A 219 -21.31 10.36 12.89
N PRO A 220 -21.55 10.92 14.09
CA PRO A 220 -22.05 12.29 14.23
C PRO A 220 -21.18 13.34 13.52
N ALA A 221 -19.88 13.06 13.32
CA ALA A 221 -18.97 13.95 12.60
C ALA A 221 -19.23 14.01 11.08
N LEU A 222 -19.89 13.00 10.52
CA LEU A 222 -20.21 12.91 9.08
C LEU A 222 -21.57 13.50 8.75
N LYS A 223 -22.49 13.54 9.71
CA LYS A 223 -23.88 13.94 9.50
C LYS A 223 -24.02 15.33 8.87
N GLY A 224 -24.60 15.38 7.67
CA GLY A 224 -24.77 16.60 6.87
C GLY A 224 -23.47 17.25 6.39
N GLN A 225 -22.33 16.58 6.52
CA GLN A 225 -21.01 17.07 6.09
C GLN A 225 -20.52 16.37 4.83
N THR A 226 -21.23 15.35 4.33
CA THR A 226 -20.84 14.65 3.11
C THR A 226 -21.38 15.36 1.88
N ARG A 227 -20.70 15.22 0.75
CA ARG A 227 -21.15 15.76 -0.53
C ARG A 227 -21.17 14.67 -1.58
N LEU A 228 -22.33 14.44 -2.18
CA LEU A 228 -22.49 13.55 -3.31
C LEU A 228 -22.28 14.30 -4.63
N GLU A 229 -21.31 13.86 -5.42
CA GLU A 229 -21.11 14.25 -6.80
C GLU A 229 -21.35 13.03 -7.70
N CYS A 230 -22.01 13.21 -8.83
CA CYS A 230 -22.35 12.11 -9.74
C CYS A 230 -22.29 12.61 -11.18
N GLU A 231 -21.57 11.88 -12.02
CA GLU A 231 -21.40 12.17 -13.43
C GLU A 231 -21.37 10.90 -14.27
N LEU A 232 -21.41 11.05 -15.59
CA LEU A 232 -21.21 9.92 -16.50
C LEU A 232 -19.78 9.40 -16.36
N ALA A 233 -19.61 8.09 -16.43
CA ALA A 233 -18.28 7.51 -16.46
C ALA A 233 -17.49 8.05 -17.68
N PRO A 234 -16.18 8.28 -17.54
CA PRO A 234 -15.35 8.75 -18.64
C PRO A 234 -15.44 7.78 -19.81
N SER A 235 -15.50 8.33 -21.02
CA SER A 235 -15.54 7.55 -22.27
C SER A 235 -14.16 7.40 -22.91
N LEU A 236 -13.18 8.18 -22.45
CA LEU A 236 -11.83 8.22 -22.97
C LEU A 236 -10.83 7.97 -21.85
N GLU A 237 -9.89 7.06 -22.09
CA GLU A 237 -8.83 6.67 -21.13
C GLU A 237 -8.09 7.87 -20.55
N ARG A 238 -7.73 8.86 -21.39
CA ARG A 238 -7.01 10.08 -20.96
C ARG A 238 -7.77 10.95 -19.94
N GLU A 239 -9.08 10.76 -19.79
CA GLU A 239 -9.91 11.53 -18.86
C GLU A 239 -9.92 10.92 -17.45
N ILE A 240 -9.62 9.62 -17.32
CA ILE A 240 -9.72 8.88 -16.06
C ILE A 240 -8.91 9.56 -14.94
N PRO A 241 -7.61 9.90 -15.11
CA PRO A 241 -6.84 10.51 -14.03
C PRO A 241 -7.38 11.88 -13.62
N LEU A 242 -7.91 12.66 -14.57
CA LEU A 242 -8.45 14.00 -14.32
C LEU A 242 -9.78 13.92 -13.55
N VAL A 243 -10.65 13.00 -13.93
CA VAL A 243 -11.94 12.75 -13.30
C VAL A 243 -11.74 12.27 -11.86
N LEU A 244 -10.91 11.24 -11.65
CA LEU A 244 -10.61 10.72 -10.32
C LEU A 244 -9.99 11.79 -9.43
N ALA A 245 -8.99 12.52 -9.93
CA ALA A 245 -8.36 13.60 -9.16
C ALA A 245 -9.30 14.77 -8.81
N ARG A 246 -10.40 14.95 -9.53
CA ARG A 246 -11.44 15.95 -9.21
C ARG A 246 -12.44 15.41 -8.19
N LEU A 247 -12.84 14.14 -8.33
CA LEU A 247 -13.80 13.48 -7.44
C LEU A 247 -13.21 13.17 -6.06
N CYS A 248 -11.89 13.02 -5.96
CA CYS A 248 -11.16 12.80 -4.71
C CYS A 248 -10.73 14.09 -3.99
N ARG A 249 -11.01 15.29 -4.53
CA ARG A 249 -10.70 16.59 -3.91
C ARG A 249 -11.94 17.26 -3.33
#